data_AF-A0A9W4MMY2-F1
#
_entry.id   AF-A0A9W4MMY2-F1
#
_cell.length_a   1.000
_cell.length_b   1.000
_cell.length_c   1.000
_cell.angle_alpha   90.00
_cell.angle_beta   90.00
_cell.angle_gamma   90.00
#
_symmetry.space_group_name_H-M   'P 1'
#
loop_
_entity.id
_entity.type
_entity.pdbx_description
1 polymer ?
#
loop_
_entity_poly.entity_id
_entity_poly.type
_entity_poly.pdbx_seq_one_letter_code
_entity_poly.pdbx_strand_id
1 'polypeptide(L)'
;MVHLSTTFSDGSHSSMRNPPIPLKEVLPIDVDTSELMDILKLAPSSLRSLDLEFIEFPFDELCLTGLLERMREELDWTERDQLSKPAVTIAMEGHRIWPGRFIKLSDEVASFIYSSGENPLDRTDTRSPKDGYGTNHDLFEAEYTRPNVNFQDLKKLGIIC
;
A
#
# COMPACT_ATOMS: atom_id res chain seq x y z
N MET A 1 15.10 -7.96 -4.70
CA MET A 1 13.72 -7.47 -4.84
C MET A 1 12.85 -8.48 -4.13
N VAL A 2 12.19 -8.08 -3.05
CA VAL A 2 11.18 -8.91 -2.38
C VAL A 2 9.85 -8.25 -2.70
N HIS A 3 8.96 -8.98 -3.37
CA HIS A 3 7.65 -8.53 -3.80
C HIS A 3 6.62 -9.41 -3.11
N LEU A 4 5.74 -8.78 -2.33
CA LEU A 4 4.62 -9.43 -1.66
C LEU A 4 3.36 -8.77 -2.21
N SER A 5 2.63 -9.45 -3.08
CA SER A 5 1.41 -8.94 -3.71
C SER A 5 0.22 -9.88 -3.59
N THR A 6 -0.98 -9.33 -3.44
CA THR A 6 -2.24 -10.04 -3.76
C THR A 6 -3.12 -9.22 -4.72
N THR A 7 -4.24 -9.76 -5.19
CA THR A 7 -5.23 -9.01 -5.98
C THR A 7 -6.61 -9.25 -5.37
N PHE A 8 -7.32 -8.20 -4.97
CA PHE A 8 -8.53 -8.29 -4.13
C PHE A 8 -9.86 -8.37 -4.89
N SER A 9 -10.85 -8.95 -4.19
CA SER A 9 -12.27 -8.62 -4.29
C SER A 9 -12.94 -8.87 -2.93
N ASP A 10 -13.58 -7.85 -2.34
CA ASP A 10 -14.58 -8.04 -1.28
C ASP A 10 -16.00 -7.82 -1.83
N GLY A 11 -16.91 -8.69 -1.41
CA GLY A 11 -18.26 -8.81 -1.93
C GLY A 11 -19.29 -8.04 -1.12
N SER A 12 -20.07 -7.19 -1.79
CA SER A 12 -21.47 -6.97 -1.41
C SER A 12 -22.35 -6.93 -2.66
N HIS A 13 -23.44 -7.70 -2.59
CA HIS A 13 -24.25 -8.18 -3.70
C HIS A 13 -24.79 -7.09 -4.63
N SER A 14 -24.47 -7.18 -5.92
CA SER A 14 -25.38 -6.77 -6.98
C SER A 14 -25.11 -7.56 -8.26
N SER A 15 -26.19 -8.14 -8.79
CA SER A 15 -26.22 -9.02 -9.95
C SER A 15 -25.82 -8.28 -11.23
N MET A 16 -24.63 -8.54 -11.77
CA MET A 16 -24.39 -8.42 -13.21
C MET A 16 -23.45 -9.52 -13.73
N ARG A 17 -23.94 -10.15 -14.80
CA ARG A 17 -23.38 -11.20 -15.68
C ARG A 17 -21.89 -11.53 -15.53
N ASN A 18 -21.64 -12.83 -15.31
CA ASN A 18 -20.34 -13.49 -15.26
C ASN A 18 -19.36 -13.03 -16.37
N PRO A 19 -18.17 -12.48 -16.04
CA PRO A 19 -17.04 -12.44 -16.94
C PRO A 19 -16.39 -13.83 -17.08
N PRO A 20 -15.71 -14.11 -18.20
CA PRO A 20 -15.05 -15.40 -18.43
C PRO A 20 -13.79 -15.46 -17.55
N ILE A 21 -13.66 -16.57 -16.82
CA ILE A 21 -12.71 -16.87 -15.74
C ILE A 21 -13.21 -16.36 -14.36
N PRO A 22 -13.57 -17.27 -13.45
CA PRO A 22 -13.96 -16.90 -12.10
C PRO A 22 -12.72 -16.45 -11.31
N LEU A 23 -12.54 -15.15 -11.13
CA LEU A 23 -11.53 -14.51 -10.27
C LEU A 23 -11.79 -14.77 -8.76
N LYS A 24 -12.26 -15.96 -8.38
CA LYS A 24 -12.83 -16.26 -7.05
C LYS A 24 -11.88 -16.98 -6.09
N GLU A 25 -10.64 -17.29 -6.49
CA GLU A 25 -9.84 -18.31 -5.81
C GLU A 25 -8.39 -17.89 -5.51
N VAL A 26 -8.14 -16.65 -5.12
CA VAL A 26 -6.88 -16.30 -4.45
C VAL A 26 -7.23 -15.49 -3.21
N LEU A 27 -7.17 -16.15 -2.06
CA LEU A 27 -7.37 -15.51 -0.76
C LEU A 27 -6.20 -14.54 -0.49
N PRO A 28 -6.44 -13.42 0.23
CA PRO A 28 -5.35 -12.61 0.74
C PRO A 28 -4.33 -13.48 1.48
N ILE A 29 -3.05 -13.13 1.34
CA ILE A 29 -2.01 -13.76 2.15
C ILE A 29 -2.14 -13.12 3.52
N ASP A 30 -2.60 -13.92 4.48
CA ASP A 30 -2.55 -13.57 5.88
C ASP A 30 -1.08 -13.51 6.28
N VAL A 31 -0.57 -12.29 6.50
CA VAL A 31 0.79 -12.06 6.95
C VAL A 31 0.74 -11.68 8.43
N ASP A 32 1.56 -12.33 9.25
CA ASP A 32 1.80 -11.90 10.63
C ASP A 32 2.85 -10.77 10.62
N THR A 33 2.58 -9.64 11.28
CA THR A 33 3.53 -8.51 11.24
C THR A 33 4.84 -8.83 11.95
N SER A 34 4.83 -9.72 12.95
CA SER A 34 6.04 -10.11 13.67
C SER A 34 6.92 -11.01 12.83
N GLU A 35 6.34 -11.99 12.11
CA GLU A 35 7.09 -12.81 11.16
C GLU A 35 7.68 -11.96 10.03
N LEU A 36 6.90 -11.02 9.48
CA LEU A 36 7.41 -10.10 8.47
C LEU A 36 8.55 -9.23 9.02
N MET A 37 8.42 -8.69 10.23
CA MET A 37 9.48 -7.93 10.88
C MET A 37 10.75 -8.76 11.11
N ASP A 38 10.63 -10.02 11.51
CA ASP A 38 11.77 -10.92 11.68
C ASP A 38 12.48 -11.19 10.34
N ILE A 39 11.72 -11.38 9.26
CA ILE A 39 12.25 -11.50 7.90
C ILE A 39 12.99 -10.21 7.50
N LEU A 40 12.41 -9.03 7.76
CA LEU A 40 13.00 -7.74 7.41
C LEU A 40 14.28 -7.44 8.21
N LYS A 41 14.35 -7.86 9.47
CA LYS A 41 15.58 -7.78 10.30
C LYS A 41 16.70 -8.67 9.78
N LEU A 42 16.36 -9.83 9.21
CA LEU A 42 17.32 -10.75 8.59
C LEU A 42 17.65 -10.38 7.14
N ALA A 43 16.97 -9.39 6.56
CA ALA A 43 17.18 -9.02 5.17
C ALA A 43 18.60 -8.50 4.93
N PRO A 44 19.27 -8.92 3.84
CA PRO A 44 20.63 -8.49 3.56
C PRO A 44 20.70 -6.98 3.32
N SER A 45 21.84 -6.37 3.64
CA SER A 45 22.10 -4.95 3.37
C SER A 45 22.03 -4.58 1.88
N SER A 46 22.03 -5.58 0.99
CA SER A 46 21.82 -5.41 -0.45
C SER A 46 20.35 -5.28 -0.86
N LEU A 47 19.38 -5.37 0.06
CA LEU A 47 17.97 -5.13 -0.25
C LEU A 47 17.79 -3.70 -0.78
N ARG A 48 17.26 -3.56 -2.00
CA ARG A 48 17.05 -2.25 -2.65
C ARG A 48 15.59 -1.85 -2.76
N SER A 49 14.68 -2.81 -2.74
CA SER A 49 13.24 -2.54 -2.80
C SER A 49 12.44 -3.58 -2.02
N LEU A 50 11.39 -3.10 -1.37
CA LEU A 50 10.34 -3.84 -0.70
C LEU A 50 9.00 -3.29 -1.17
N ASP A 51 8.25 -4.11 -1.89
CA ASP A 51 6.92 -3.75 -2.37
C ASP A 51 5.89 -4.56 -1.57
N LEU A 52 5.04 -3.84 -0.83
CA LEU A 52 3.95 -4.35 -0.01
C LEU A 52 2.64 -4.04 -0.75
N GLU A 53 2.21 -4.95 -1.62
CA GLU A 53 1.05 -4.74 -2.46
C GLU A 53 -0.12 -5.59 -1.97
N PHE A 54 -1.24 -4.96 -1.69
CA PHE A 54 -2.49 -5.65 -1.38
C PHE A 54 -2.36 -6.70 -0.24
N ILE A 55 -1.66 -6.34 0.84
CA ILE A 55 -1.47 -7.23 2.00
C ILE A 55 -2.53 -6.91 3.05
N GLU A 56 -3.14 -7.95 3.62
CA GLU A 56 -4.06 -7.85 4.75
C GLU A 56 -3.43 -8.42 6.02
N PHE A 57 -3.78 -7.80 7.15
CA PHE A 57 -3.36 -8.21 8.49
C PHE A 57 -4.61 -8.51 9.33
N PRO A 58 -5.40 -9.55 9.00
CA PRO A 58 -6.74 -9.74 9.57
C PRO A 58 -6.74 -10.10 11.06
N PHE A 59 -5.61 -10.57 11.59
CA PHE A 59 -5.47 -11.01 12.98
C PHE A 59 -4.49 -10.16 13.80
N ASP A 60 -3.95 -9.08 13.23
CA ASP A 60 -2.92 -8.29 13.87
C ASP A 60 -3.48 -6.96 14.38
N GLU A 61 -3.39 -6.74 15.70
CA GLU A 61 -3.78 -5.48 16.34
C GLU A 61 -2.96 -4.29 15.84
N LEU A 62 -1.73 -4.53 15.37
CA LEU A 62 -0.84 -3.49 14.88
C LEU A 62 -1.18 -3.05 13.47
N CYS A 63 -1.79 -3.91 12.65
CA CYS A 63 -2.11 -3.70 11.24
C CYS A 63 -0.95 -3.07 10.42
N LEU A 64 -1.23 -2.56 9.21
CA LEU A 64 -0.19 -1.94 8.37
C LEU A 64 0.41 -0.68 9.01
N THR A 65 -0.38 0.06 9.79
CA THR A 65 0.08 1.25 10.53
C THR A 65 1.19 0.90 11.51
N GLY A 66 0.96 -0.09 12.38
CA GLY A 66 1.93 -0.53 13.37
C GLY A 66 3.12 -1.26 12.74
N LEU A 67 2.94 -1.96 11.62
CA LEU A 67 4.08 -2.47 10.86
C LEU A 67 5.02 -1.33 10.44
N LEU A 68 4.50 -0.24 9.89
CA LEU A 68 5.32 0.90 9.49
C LEU A 68 6.03 1.55 10.68
N GLU A 69 5.34 1.75 11.81
CA GLU A 69 5.96 2.28 13.04
C GLU A 69 7.13 1.38 13.48
N ARG A 70 6.92 0.05 13.51
CA ARG A 70 7.97 -0.93 13.85
C ARG A 70 9.11 -0.93 12.85
N MET A 71 8.83 -0.83 11.56
CA MET A 71 9.87 -0.73 10.53
C MET A 71 10.75 0.50 10.75
N ARG A 72 10.15 1.63 11.14
CA ARG A 72 10.89 2.87 11.43
C ARG A 72 11.72 2.77 12.70
N GLU A 73 11.19 2.16 13.75
CA GLU A 73 11.81 2.11 15.08
C GLU A 73 12.83 0.98 15.23
N GLU A 74 12.57 -0.18 14.64
CA GLU A 74 13.34 -1.41 14.87
C GLU A 74 14.34 -1.71 13.75
N LEU A 75 14.17 -1.17 12.54
CA LEU A 75 15.09 -1.40 11.43
C LEU A 75 16.17 -0.30 11.40
N ASP A 76 17.39 -0.71 11.13
CA ASP A 76 18.55 0.18 10.99
C ASP A 76 18.56 1.00 9.70
N TRP A 77 17.46 1.02 8.94
CA TRP A 77 17.45 1.53 7.57
C TRP A 77 17.68 3.04 7.50
N THR A 78 17.27 3.80 8.52
CA THR A 78 17.50 5.26 8.59
C THR A 78 19.00 5.60 8.67
N GLU A 79 19.79 4.72 9.29
CA GLU A 79 21.24 4.87 9.49
C GLU A 79 22.06 4.38 8.29
N ARG A 80 21.44 3.67 7.33
CA ARG A 80 22.12 3.20 6.12
C ARG A 80 22.49 4.37 5.21
N ASP A 81 23.57 4.19 4.44
CA ASP A 81 23.92 5.11 3.36
C ASP A 81 22.75 5.28 2.39
N GLN A 82 22.61 6.47 1.80
CA GLN A 82 21.47 6.83 0.93
C GLN A 82 21.22 5.81 -0.19
N LEU A 83 22.28 5.26 -0.80
CA LEU A 83 22.14 4.26 -1.86
C LEU A 83 21.62 2.92 -1.35
N SER A 84 21.85 2.61 -0.08
CA SER A 84 21.55 1.34 0.61
C SER A 84 20.24 1.34 1.41
N LYS A 85 19.50 2.46 1.39
CA LYS A 85 18.13 2.52 1.90
C LYS A 85 17.20 1.83 0.90
N PRO A 86 16.46 0.77 1.31
CA PRO A 86 15.49 0.15 0.43
C PRO A 86 14.38 1.13 0.03
N ALA A 87 13.97 1.16 -1.23
CA ALA A 87 12.71 1.80 -1.60
C ALA A 87 11.56 0.95 -1.04
N VAL A 88 10.67 1.57 -0.25
CA VAL A 88 9.48 0.89 0.27
C VAL A 88 8.27 1.45 -0.44
N THR A 89 7.49 0.56 -1.03
CA THR A 89 6.26 0.89 -1.73
C THR A 89 5.11 0.17 -1.06
N ILE A 90 4.00 0.86 -0.85
CA ILE A 90 2.73 0.23 -0.50
C ILE A 90 1.77 0.43 -1.66
N ALA A 91 1.13 -0.64 -2.10
CA ALA A 91 -0.05 -0.56 -2.96
C ALA A 91 -1.25 -1.09 -2.17
N MET A 92 -2.32 -0.31 -2.08
CA MET A 92 -3.49 -0.69 -1.30
C MET A 92 -4.76 -0.10 -1.90
N GLU A 93 -5.91 -0.54 -1.41
CA GLU A 93 -7.17 0.09 -1.78
C GLU A 93 -7.28 1.48 -1.15
N GLY A 94 -8.14 2.32 -1.75
CA GLY A 94 -8.50 3.60 -1.16
C GLY A 94 -9.90 3.56 -0.57
N HIS A 95 -10.27 4.67 0.09
CA HIS A 95 -11.64 4.90 0.58
C HIS A 95 -12.72 4.70 -0.49
N ARG A 96 -12.36 4.77 -1.78
CA ARG A 96 -13.25 4.50 -2.91
C ARG A 96 -12.78 3.26 -3.64
N ILE A 97 -13.43 2.14 -3.34
CA ILE A 97 -13.17 0.86 -3.98
C ILE A 97 -13.75 0.90 -5.40
N TRP A 98 -12.86 0.81 -6.39
CA TRP A 98 -13.19 0.65 -7.79
C TRP A 98 -12.40 -0.55 -8.32
N PRO A 99 -13.03 -1.53 -8.99
CA PRO A 99 -12.32 -2.69 -9.51
C PRO A 99 -11.11 -2.27 -10.36
N GLY A 100 -9.94 -2.81 -10.04
CA GLY A 100 -8.69 -2.48 -10.73
C GLY A 100 -7.98 -1.23 -10.24
N ARG A 101 -8.62 -0.36 -9.44
CA ARG A 101 -7.96 0.84 -8.92
C ARG A 101 -7.32 0.62 -7.57
N PHE A 102 -6.12 1.18 -7.41
CA PHE A 102 -5.36 1.11 -6.17
C PHE A 102 -4.56 2.39 -5.98
N ILE A 103 -4.16 2.64 -4.74
CA ILE A 103 -3.33 3.77 -4.36
C ILE A 103 -1.92 3.25 -4.08
N LYS A 104 -0.94 3.90 -4.70
CA LYS A 104 0.47 3.68 -4.46
C LYS A 104 1.02 4.76 -3.55
N LEU A 105 1.66 4.35 -2.46
CA LEU A 105 2.38 5.19 -1.51
C LEU A 105 3.86 4.82 -1.59
N SER A 106 4.70 5.77 -1.99
CA SER A 106 6.15 5.54 -2.05
C SER A 106 6.89 6.71 -1.44
N ASP A 107 6.60 7.93 -1.89
CA ASP A 107 7.21 9.14 -1.37
C ASP A 107 6.82 9.38 0.09
N GLU A 108 5.55 9.15 0.45
CA GLU A 108 5.05 9.36 1.80
C GLU A 108 5.58 8.29 2.76
N VAL A 109 5.71 7.04 2.29
CA VAL A 109 6.32 5.96 3.07
C VAL A 109 7.81 6.22 3.28
N ALA A 110 8.53 6.64 2.24
CA ALA A 110 9.93 7.02 2.36
C ALA A 110 10.13 8.21 3.31
N SER A 111 9.26 9.22 3.23
CA SER A 111 9.26 10.36 4.16
C SER A 111 9.03 9.90 5.60
N PHE A 112 8.12 8.97 5.82
CA PHE A 112 7.83 8.45 7.15
C PHE A 112 8.99 7.63 7.74
N ILE A 113 9.48 6.62 6.99
CA ILE A 113 10.51 5.69 7.45
C ILE A 113 11.86 6.40 7.63
N TYR A 114 12.28 7.22 6.66
CA TYR A 114 13.64 7.75 6.60
C TYR A 114 13.81 9.18 7.11
N SER A 115 12.72 9.85 7.47
CA SER A 115 12.77 11.25 7.92
C SER A 115 11.75 11.52 9.02
N SER A 116 11.27 12.77 9.11
CA SER A 116 10.26 13.20 10.09
C SER A 116 8.84 13.25 9.52
N GLY A 117 8.58 12.51 8.44
CA GLY A 117 7.24 12.43 7.84
C GLY A 117 6.22 11.82 8.80
N GLU A 118 4.95 12.09 8.55
CA GLU A 118 3.85 11.42 9.25
C GLU A 118 3.55 10.06 8.63
N ASN A 119 3.01 9.14 9.43
CA ASN A 119 2.51 7.87 8.93
C ASN A 119 1.43 8.14 7.86
N PRO A 120 1.55 7.59 6.64
CA PRO A 120 0.67 7.91 5.52
C PRO A 120 -0.72 7.27 5.63
N LEU A 121 -0.92 6.35 6.59
CA LEU A 121 -2.17 5.63 6.77
C LEU A 121 -3.14 6.39 7.66
N ASP A 122 -4.43 6.23 7.40
CA ASP A 122 -5.47 6.81 8.22
C ASP A 122 -5.52 6.09 9.58
N ARG A 123 -5.54 6.86 10.68
CA ARG A 123 -5.55 6.29 12.03
C ARG A 123 -6.88 5.61 12.38
N THR A 124 -7.96 5.99 11.71
CA THR A 124 -9.31 5.48 11.93
C THR A 124 -9.67 4.34 10.97
N ASP A 125 -9.14 4.36 9.74
CA ASP A 125 -9.26 3.28 8.75
C ASP A 125 -7.89 2.92 8.16
N THR A 126 -7.18 2.03 8.84
CA THR A 126 -5.80 1.65 8.48
C THR A 126 -5.68 0.87 7.16
N ARG A 127 -6.83 0.54 6.55
CA ARG A 127 -6.94 -0.05 5.21
C ARG A 127 -6.92 1.00 4.10
N SER A 128 -6.85 2.29 4.45
CA SER A 128 -6.82 3.39 3.50
C SER A 128 -5.69 4.38 3.86
N PRO A 129 -5.05 5.00 2.85
CA PRO A 129 -4.18 6.14 3.10
C PRO A 129 -4.98 7.37 3.54
N LYS A 130 -4.31 8.31 4.20
CA LYS A 130 -4.85 9.64 4.46
C LYS A 130 -5.29 10.34 3.17
N ASP A 131 -6.32 11.17 3.26
CA ASP A 131 -6.74 12.02 2.15
C ASP A 131 -5.58 12.89 1.64
N GLY A 132 -5.38 12.87 0.31
CA GLY A 132 -4.29 13.60 -0.35
C GLY A 132 -2.96 12.84 -0.42
N TYR A 133 -2.84 11.68 0.22
CA TYR A 133 -1.63 10.86 0.19
C TYR A 133 -1.72 9.80 -0.89
N GLY A 134 -0.64 9.65 -1.64
CA GLY A 134 -0.49 8.64 -2.68
C GLY A 134 -1.09 9.02 -4.02
N THR A 135 -0.85 8.13 -4.97
CA THR A 135 -1.30 8.27 -6.35
C THR A 135 -2.20 7.09 -6.71
N ASN A 136 -3.37 7.38 -7.28
CA ASN A 136 -4.27 6.39 -7.83
C ASN A 136 -3.74 5.86 -9.17
N HIS A 137 -3.76 4.55 -9.29
CA HIS A 137 -3.42 3.78 -10.48
C HIS A 137 -4.57 2.84 -10.84
N ASP A 138 -4.56 2.34 -12.08
CA ASP A 138 -5.54 1.37 -12.57
C ASP A 138 -4.82 0.17 -13.22
N LEU A 139 -5.18 -1.04 -12.82
CA LEU A 139 -4.62 -2.29 -13.32
C LEU A 139 -4.95 -2.54 -14.80
N PHE A 140 -6.05 -1.96 -15.29
CA PHE A 140 -6.52 -2.14 -16.66
C PHE A 140 -6.15 -0.95 -17.56
N GLU A 141 -5.80 0.20 -16.98
CA GLU A 141 -5.39 1.41 -17.70
C GLU A 141 -4.03 1.92 -17.19
N ALA A 142 -2.92 1.47 -17.79
CA ALA A 142 -1.57 1.81 -17.33
C ALA A 142 -1.24 3.32 -17.31
N GLU A 143 -1.87 4.11 -18.18
CA GLU A 143 -1.72 5.56 -18.23
C GLU A 143 -2.60 6.30 -17.19
N TYR A 144 -3.49 5.58 -16.50
CA TYR A 144 -4.30 6.13 -15.43
C TYR A 144 -3.41 6.39 -14.22
N THR A 145 -3.09 7.66 -14.00
CA THR A 145 -2.33 8.13 -12.84
C THR A 145 -2.96 9.44 -12.35
N ARG A 146 -3.41 9.47 -11.10
CA ARG A 146 -4.18 10.59 -10.54
C ARG A 146 -3.82 10.83 -9.08
N PRO A 147 -3.73 12.07 -8.58
CA PRO A 147 -3.55 12.29 -7.15
C PRO A 147 -4.73 11.70 -6.36
N ASN A 148 -4.46 11.13 -5.18
CA ASN A 148 -5.49 10.61 -4.30
C ASN A 148 -6.20 11.73 -3.53
N VAL A 149 -7.03 12.50 -4.25
CA VAL A 149 -7.84 13.58 -3.71
C VAL A 149 -9.30 13.42 -4.11
N ASN A 150 -10.18 14.11 -3.40
CA ASN A 150 -11.61 14.07 -3.71
C ASN A 150 -11.92 14.65 -5.11
N PHE A 151 -13.13 14.38 -5.60
CA PHE A 151 -13.58 14.84 -6.92
C PHE A 151 -13.53 16.37 -7.11
N GLN A 152 -13.76 17.15 -6.06
CA GLN A 152 -13.72 18.62 -6.18
C GLN A 152 -12.29 19.11 -6.40
N ASP A 153 -11.31 18.52 -5.72
CA ASP A 153 -9.92 18.87 -5.91
C ASP A 153 -9.38 18.37 -7.25
N LEU A 154 -9.82 17.20 -7.72
CA LEU A 154 -9.53 16.75 -9.10
C LEU A 154 -10.08 17.73 -10.15
N LYS A 155 -11.30 18.27 -9.95
CA LYS A 155 -11.87 19.31 -10.84
C LYS A 155 -11.04 20.60 -10.80
N LYS A 156 -10.66 21.08 -9.61
CA LYS A 156 -9.82 22.27 -9.44
C LYS A 156 -8.45 22.12 -10.12
N LEU A 157 -7.91 20.91 -10.13
CA LEU A 157 -6.66 20.57 -10.82
C LEU A 157 -6.84 20.39 -12.35
N GLY A 158 -8.06 20.48 -12.88
CA GLY A 158 -8.34 20.31 -14.31
C GLY A 158 -8.18 18.88 -14.82
N ILE A 159 -8.16 17.90 -13.90
CA ILE A 159 -7.93 16.49 -14.20
C ILE A 159 -9.22 15.80 -14.65
N ILE A 160 -10.37 16.26 -14.14
CA ILE A 160 -11.70 15.81 -14.51
C ILE A 160 -12.63 17.01 -14.72
N CYS A 161 -13.70 16.81 -15.50
CA CYS A 161 -14.69 17.85 -15.83
C CYS A 161 -15.76 17.99 -14.75
#